data_AF-A0A976KKK7-F1
#
_entry.id   AF-A0A976KKK7-F1
#
_cell.length_a   1.000
_cell.length_b   1.000
_cell.length_c   1.000
_cell.angle_alpha   90.00
_cell.angle_beta   90.00
_cell.angle_gamma   90.00
#
_symmetry.space_group_name_H-M   'P 1'
#
loop_
_entity.id
_entity.type
_entity.pdbx_description
1 polymer ?
#
loop_
_entity_poly.entity_id
_entity_poly.type
_entity_poly.pdbx_seq_one_letter_code
_entity_poly.pdbx_strand_id
1 'polypeptide(L)'
;HQEQTGDRFNPFLPPEPDLTVGTIPPDHVGVLNKFNVVENHLLIVTRDYVDQETLLTPEDFIALCWSLNEFPSLAFYNGGEVGGASQPHKHLQLVPLPLCGAESTTPMDAVIQDLTDSPQTIDTLPFIHRIATLPDGFLDKSDAPDVLYQLYREMLDSLGLSPNEHDGLLWQSFPYNLLVTRDWMLLVPRSREKVDGISVNSLGFAGSLFVFDDAAFQRVRDIGPMQVLKGVVED
;
A
#
# COMPACT_ATOMS: atom_id res chain seq x y z
N HIS A 1 0.25 -6.38 -40.63
CA HIS A 1 1.15 -5.55 -39.83
C HIS A 1 1.11 -6.06 -38.41
N GLN A 2 2.10 -6.88 -38.03
CA GLN A 2 2.38 -7.17 -36.63
C GLN A 2 3.31 -6.04 -36.17
N GLU A 3 2.78 -5.11 -35.39
CA GLU A 3 3.62 -4.14 -34.70
C GLU A 3 4.29 -4.83 -33.52
N GLN A 4 5.62 -4.78 -33.52
CA GLN A 4 6.47 -5.12 -32.40
C GLN A 4 6.18 -4.13 -31.26
N THR A 5 5.39 -4.54 -30.26
CA THR A 5 5.49 -3.96 -28.92
C THR A 5 6.61 -4.70 -28.22
N GLY A 6 7.78 -4.06 -28.04
CA GLY A 6 8.86 -4.65 -27.26
C GLY A 6 8.35 -4.97 -25.87
N ASP A 7 8.39 -6.25 -25.47
CA ASP A 7 7.98 -6.68 -24.14
C ASP A 7 8.71 -5.85 -23.08
N ARG A 8 7.96 -5.02 -22.36
CA ARG A 8 8.47 -4.26 -21.22
C ARG A 8 8.94 -5.30 -20.19
N PHE A 9 10.23 -5.28 -19.85
CA PHE A 9 10.82 -6.21 -18.90
C PHE A 9 10.03 -6.23 -17.58
N ASN A 10 9.52 -7.40 -17.19
CA ASN A 10 8.82 -7.63 -15.94
C ASN A 10 9.77 -8.32 -14.95
N PRO A 11 10.24 -7.63 -13.89
CA PRO A 11 11.22 -8.18 -12.95
C PRO A 11 10.67 -9.33 -12.09
N PHE A 12 9.36 -9.60 -12.16
CA PHE A 12 8.71 -10.64 -11.39
C PHE A 12 8.40 -11.90 -12.21
N LEU A 13 8.72 -11.93 -13.51
CA LEU A 13 8.42 -13.08 -14.39
C LEU A 13 9.63 -13.49 -15.27
N PRO A 14 10.39 -14.54 -14.88
CA PRO A 14 10.49 -15.10 -13.53
C PRO A 14 11.28 -14.15 -12.60
N PRO A 15 11.04 -14.18 -11.28
CA PRO A 15 11.82 -13.37 -10.35
C PRO A 15 13.27 -13.86 -10.27
N GLU A 16 14.19 -12.96 -9.91
CA GLU A 16 15.60 -13.32 -9.68
C GLU A 16 15.70 -14.35 -8.54
N PRO A 17 16.36 -15.52 -8.75
CA PRO A 17 16.41 -16.58 -7.75
C PRO A 17 16.98 -16.13 -6.40
N ASP A 18 18.01 -15.26 -6.43
CA ASP A 18 18.67 -14.74 -5.22
C ASP A 18 17.78 -13.77 -4.43
N LEU A 19 16.75 -13.20 -5.06
CA LEU A 19 15.76 -12.33 -4.42
C LEU A 19 14.47 -13.08 -4.07
N THR A 20 14.30 -14.32 -4.52
CA THR A 20 13.07 -15.09 -4.30
C THR A 20 13.11 -15.76 -2.94
N VAL A 21 12.20 -15.37 -2.04
CA VAL A 21 12.10 -15.94 -0.68
C VAL A 21 11.35 -17.27 -0.70
N GLY A 22 10.26 -17.34 -1.48
CA GLY A 22 9.45 -18.55 -1.58
C GLY A 22 7.99 -18.28 -1.95
N THR A 23 7.18 -19.33 -1.94
CA THR A 23 5.73 -19.24 -2.19
C THR A 23 5.03 -18.64 -0.97
N ILE A 24 4.08 -17.74 -1.24
CA ILE A 24 3.14 -17.21 -0.26
C ILE A 24 1.74 -17.74 -0.66
N PRO A 25 1.04 -18.48 0.21
CA PRO A 25 -0.30 -18.97 -0.12
C PRO A 25 -1.30 -17.82 -0.35
N PRO A 26 -2.32 -18.01 -1.21
CA PRO A 26 -2.57 -19.21 -1.99
C PRO A 26 -1.76 -19.30 -3.29
N ASP A 27 -1.51 -18.18 -3.97
CA ASP A 27 -0.85 -18.17 -5.28
C ASP A 27 0.03 -16.93 -5.52
N HIS A 28 0.85 -16.61 -4.52
CA HIS A 28 1.77 -15.49 -4.55
C HIS A 28 3.22 -15.96 -4.38
N VAL A 29 4.16 -15.10 -4.68
CA VAL A 29 5.59 -15.28 -4.46
C VAL A 29 6.15 -14.11 -3.66
N GLY A 30 6.91 -14.43 -2.62
CA GLY A 30 7.68 -13.46 -1.85
C GLY A 30 8.99 -13.14 -2.57
N VAL A 31 9.20 -11.88 -2.91
CA VAL A 31 10.41 -11.38 -3.59
C VAL A 31 11.00 -10.23 -2.80
N LEU A 32 12.28 -10.28 -2.46
CA LEU A 32 12.96 -9.15 -1.84
C LEU A 32 13.12 -8.02 -2.87
N ASN A 33 12.80 -6.80 -2.47
CA ASN A 33 12.99 -5.65 -3.32
C ASN A 33 14.50 -5.44 -3.58
N LYS A 34 14.87 -5.20 -4.84
CA LYS A 34 16.27 -5.04 -5.27
C LYS A 34 16.84 -3.67 -4.92
N PHE A 35 15.97 -2.65 -4.86
CA PHE A 35 16.33 -1.25 -4.61
C PHE A 35 15.95 -0.84 -3.19
N ASN A 36 16.40 -1.62 -2.21
CA ASN A 36 16.04 -1.44 -0.81
C ASN A 36 16.59 -0.14 -0.23
N VAL A 37 15.69 0.79 0.05
CA VAL A 37 15.92 1.88 1.01
C VAL A 37 15.68 1.40 2.44
N VAL A 38 14.82 0.38 2.60
CA VAL A 38 14.52 -0.28 3.88
C VAL A 38 14.99 -1.73 3.79
N GLU A 39 15.77 -2.19 4.79
CA GLU A 39 16.21 -3.57 4.88
C GLU A 39 15.01 -4.54 4.98
N ASN A 40 15.13 -5.71 4.36
CA ASN A 40 14.09 -6.76 4.36
C ASN A 40 12.72 -6.29 3.81
N HIS A 41 12.72 -5.32 2.89
CA HIS A 41 11.51 -4.95 2.16
C HIS A 41 11.11 -6.10 1.22
N LEU A 42 9.97 -6.73 1.53
CA LEU A 42 9.39 -7.84 0.80
C LEU A 42 8.28 -7.38 -0.15
N LEU A 43 8.21 -7.97 -1.33
CA LEU A 43 7.11 -7.85 -2.28
C LEU A 43 6.30 -9.16 -2.23
N ILE A 44 4.99 -9.05 -2.06
CA ILE A 44 4.05 -10.17 -2.20
C ILE A 44 3.43 -10.04 -3.59
N VAL A 45 3.96 -10.80 -4.54
CA VAL A 45 3.62 -10.66 -5.97
C VAL A 45 2.70 -11.79 -6.39
N THR A 46 1.69 -11.51 -7.21
CA THR A 46 0.89 -12.58 -7.85
C THR A 46 1.80 -13.49 -8.70
N ARG A 47 1.53 -14.79 -8.73
CA ARG A 47 2.36 -15.72 -9.52
C ARG A 47 2.23 -15.45 -11.03
N ASP A 48 0.99 -15.28 -11.49
CA ASP A 48 0.67 -14.89 -12.85
C ASP A 48 0.49 -13.37 -12.95
N TYR A 49 0.68 -12.82 -14.15
CA TYR A 49 0.48 -11.40 -14.37
C TYR A 49 -0.98 -11.00 -14.09
N VAL A 50 -1.15 -10.14 -13.10
CA VAL A 50 -2.35 -9.36 -12.86
C VAL A 50 -1.96 -7.89 -12.86
N ASP A 51 -2.81 -7.01 -13.39
CA ASP A 51 -2.50 -5.58 -13.46
C ASP A 51 -2.58 -4.92 -12.08
N GLN A 52 -1.65 -4.01 -11.79
CA GLN A 52 -1.54 -3.24 -10.55
C GLN A 52 -2.71 -2.26 -10.34
N GLU A 53 -3.54 -2.01 -11.35
CA GLU A 53 -4.76 -1.21 -11.21
C GLU A 53 -6.00 -2.05 -10.88
N THR A 54 -5.85 -3.37 -10.79
CA THR A 54 -6.92 -4.24 -10.27
C THR A 54 -7.07 -4.05 -8.76
N LEU A 55 -8.30 -4.16 -8.27
CA LEU A 55 -8.57 -4.19 -6.83
C LEU A 55 -7.98 -5.45 -6.19
N LEU A 56 -7.67 -5.36 -4.90
CA LEU A 56 -7.25 -6.52 -4.11
C LEU A 56 -8.40 -7.53 -4.00
N THR A 57 -8.09 -8.82 -4.11
CA THR A 57 -9.04 -9.94 -4.04
C THR A 57 -8.98 -10.61 -2.65
N PRO A 58 -9.93 -11.50 -2.32
CA PRO A 58 -9.84 -12.30 -1.10
C PRO A 58 -8.50 -13.07 -0.97
N GLU A 59 -7.97 -13.57 -2.09
CA GLU A 59 -6.68 -14.28 -2.14
C GLU A 59 -5.51 -13.35 -1.77
N ASP A 60 -5.54 -12.09 -2.21
CA ASP A 60 -4.54 -11.09 -1.80
C ASP A 60 -4.60 -10.83 -0.30
N PHE A 61 -5.80 -10.80 0.30
CA PHE A 61 -5.97 -10.64 1.74
C PHE A 61 -5.53 -11.87 2.54
N ILE A 62 -5.65 -13.08 1.99
CA ILE A 62 -5.06 -14.29 2.59
C ILE A 62 -3.54 -14.17 2.62
N ALA A 63 -2.91 -13.81 1.49
CA ALA A 63 -1.46 -13.63 1.39
C ALA A 63 -0.95 -12.50 2.29
N LEU A 64 -1.71 -11.41 2.38
CA LEU A 64 -1.44 -10.28 3.27
C LEU A 64 -1.46 -10.70 4.75
N CYS A 65 -2.54 -11.34 5.21
CA CYS A 65 -2.66 -11.82 6.60
C CYS A 65 -1.58 -12.85 6.94
N TRP A 66 -1.29 -13.77 6.02
CA TRP A 66 -0.21 -14.73 6.18
C TRP A 66 1.12 -14.01 6.43
N SER A 67 1.44 -13.02 5.60
CA SER A 67 2.72 -12.30 5.68
C SER A 67 2.81 -11.38 6.91
N LEU A 68 1.74 -10.66 7.25
CA LEU A 68 1.68 -9.81 8.44
C LEU A 68 1.84 -10.62 9.74
N ASN A 69 1.47 -11.91 9.73
CA ASN A 69 1.60 -12.79 10.89
C ASN A 69 3.05 -13.23 11.18
N GLU A 70 3.97 -13.13 10.22
CA GLU A 70 5.36 -13.59 10.38
C GLU A 70 6.23 -12.65 11.22
N PHE A 71 6.07 -11.32 11.07
CA PHE A 71 6.84 -10.34 11.84
C PHE A 71 6.14 -8.97 11.91
N PRO A 72 6.48 -8.11 12.90
CA PRO A 72 5.96 -6.75 12.97
C PRO A 72 6.30 -5.97 11.69
N SER A 73 5.28 -5.62 10.93
CA SER A 73 5.43 -5.03 9.61
C SER A 73 4.26 -4.15 9.23
N LEU A 74 4.54 -3.23 8.30
CA LEU A 74 3.54 -2.43 7.60
C LEU A 74 3.43 -2.96 6.18
N ALA A 75 2.25 -3.41 5.81
CA ALA A 75 1.90 -3.73 4.44
C ALA A 75 1.32 -2.52 3.73
N PHE A 76 1.54 -2.45 2.42
CA PHE A 76 0.90 -1.45 1.59
C PHE A 76 0.71 -1.87 0.14
N TYR A 77 -0.33 -1.29 -0.48
CA TYR A 77 -0.63 -1.39 -1.89
C TYR A 77 -0.63 0.01 -2.52
N ASN A 78 0.00 0.15 -3.67
CA ASN A 78 -0.07 1.34 -4.52
C ASN A 78 -0.91 0.98 -5.75
N GLY A 79 -2.15 1.47 -5.85
CA GLY A 79 -3.06 1.16 -6.96
C GLY A 79 -2.67 1.92 -8.23
N GLY A 80 -1.72 1.39 -8.99
CA GLY A 80 -1.24 1.98 -10.25
C GLY A 80 -0.16 3.07 -10.10
N GLU A 81 0.29 3.60 -11.24
CA GLU A 81 1.39 4.58 -11.32
C GLU A 81 1.08 5.85 -10.51
N VAL A 82 -0.16 6.33 -10.56
CA VAL A 82 -0.63 7.50 -9.79
C VAL A 82 -0.60 7.23 -8.28
N GLY A 83 -0.86 5.98 -7.86
CA GLY A 83 -0.70 5.55 -6.47
C GLY A 83 0.77 5.44 -6.02
N GLY A 84 1.73 5.63 -6.92
CA GLY A 84 3.16 5.48 -6.66
C GLY A 84 3.68 4.06 -6.88
N ALA A 85 3.00 3.23 -7.69
CA ALA A 85 3.53 1.93 -8.09
C ALA A 85 4.61 2.07 -9.16
N SER A 86 5.71 1.34 -9.01
CA SER A 86 6.83 1.35 -9.97
C SER A 86 6.76 0.21 -11.00
N GLN A 87 5.96 -0.82 -10.73
CA GLN A 87 5.76 -1.98 -11.59
C GLN A 87 4.27 -2.20 -11.87
N PRO A 88 3.89 -2.59 -13.10
CA PRO A 88 2.50 -2.82 -13.49
C PRO A 88 1.98 -4.20 -13.07
N HIS A 89 2.87 -5.12 -12.68
CA HIS A 89 2.47 -6.43 -12.20
C HIS A 89 2.09 -6.34 -10.72
N LYS A 90 0.87 -6.77 -10.38
CA LYS A 90 0.26 -6.73 -9.06
C LYS A 90 1.17 -7.23 -7.95
N HIS A 91 1.45 -6.35 -7.00
CA HIS A 91 2.21 -6.65 -5.80
C HIS A 91 1.75 -5.78 -4.62
N LEU A 92 1.73 -6.41 -3.45
CA LEU A 92 1.76 -5.74 -2.15
C LEU A 92 3.22 -5.60 -1.70
N GLN A 93 3.48 -4.61 -0.87
CA GLN A 93 4.80 -4.34 -0.29
C GLN A 93 4.71 -4.50 1.22
N LEU A 94 5.75 -5.05 1.83
CA LEU A 94 5.84 -5.29 3.26
C LEU A 94 7.19 -4.76 3.76
N VAL A 95 7.15 -3.83 4.71
CA VAL A 95 8.37 -3.29 5.34
C VAL A 95 8.37 -3.59 6.84
N PRO A 96 9.52 -3.95 7.43
CA PRO A 96 9.61 -4.17 8.86
C PRO A 96 9.28 -2.91 9.67
N LEU A 97 8.66 -3.10 10.82
CA LEU A 97 8.45 -2.06 11.82
C LEU A 97 9.48 -2.20 12.95
N PRO A 98 9.88 -1.10 13.62
CA PRO A 98 9.40 0.28 13.43
C PRO A 98 10.02 0.98 12.21
N LEU A 99 9.26 1.88 11.56
CA LEU A 99 9.73 2.64 10.39
C LEU A 99 10.87 3.63 10.73
N CYS A 100 10.86 4.19 11.94
CA CYS A 100 11.72 5.31 12.32
C CYS A 100 12.48 5.08 13.63
N GLY A 101 12.97 3.86 13.91
CA GLY A 101 13.86 3.57 15.06
C GLY A 101 13.38 4.02 16.44
N ALA A 102 12.10 4.41 16.55
CA ALA A 102 11.45 4.95 17.73
C ALA A 102 10.62 3.86 18.42
N GLU A 103 10.05 4.18 19.59
CA GLU A 103 9.17 3.24 20.30
C GLU A 103 7.81 3.01 19.60
N SER A 104 7.35 3.96 18.78
CA SER A 104 6.16 3.78 17.94
C SER A 104 6.51 3.06 16.63
N THR A 105 5.59 2.23 16.15
CA THR A 105 5.82 1.44 14.94
C THR A 105 5.83 2.35 13.71
N THR A 106 4.87 3.28 13.64
CA THR A 106 4.78 4.33 12.63
C THR A 106 4.52 5.69 13.27
N PRO A 107 4.90 6.81 12.64
CA PRO A 107 4.45 8.14 13.07
C PRO A 107 2.92 8.30 13.10
N MET A 108 2.18 7.54 12.28
CA MET A 108 0.72 7.58 12.26
C MET A 108 0.09 7.01 13.53
N ASP A 109 0.76 6.12 14.24
CA ASP A 109 0.22 5.52 15.47
C ASP A 109 -0.19 6.60 16.48
N ALA A 110 0.58 7.70 16.58
CA ALA A 110 0.29 8.82 17.46
C ALA A 110 -1.02 9.57 17.13
N VAL A 111 -1.53 9.42 15.91
CA VAL A 111 -2.76 10.05 15.43
C VAL A 111 -3.97 9.11 15.59
N ILE A 112 -3.72 7.79 15.72
CA ILE A 112 -4.74 6.73 15.66
C ILE A 112 -5.20 6.25 17.05
N GLN A 113 -4.45 6.56 18.12
CA GLN A 113 -4.60 5.95 19.46
C GLN A 113 -6.01 6.03 20.10
N ASP A 114 -6.86 6.97 19.72
CA ASP A 114 -8.15 7.23 20.39
C ASP A 114 -9.39 7.01 19.50
N LEU A 115 -9.26 6.23 18.42
CA LEU A 115 -10.38 5.97 17.49
C LEU A 115 -11.35 4.91 18.04
N THR A 116 -12.62 5.28 18.21
CA THR A 116 -13.68 4.39 18.72
C THR A 116 -14.64 3.84 17.67
N ASP A 117 -14.84 4.57 16.57
CA ASP A 117 -15.70 4.16 15.44
C ASP A 117 -14.81 3.76 14.24
N SER A 118 -15.20 2.81 13.40
CA SER A 118 -14.39 2.36 12.26
C SER A 118 -15.25 1.71 11.17
N PRO A 119 -15.01 1.98 9.87
CA PRO A 119 -14.06 2.95 9.33
C PRO A 119 -14.52 4.42 9.50
N GLN A 120 -13.60 5.34 9.75
CA GLN A 120 -13.89 6.77 9.96
C GLN A 120 -12.82 7.70 9.34
N THR A 121 -12.99 9.01 9.50
CA THR A 121 -12.01 10.05 9.17
C THR A 121 -11.40 10.63 10.43
N ILE A 122 -10.15 11.11 10.34
CA ILE A 122 -9.50 11.89 11.39
C ILE A 122 -9.46 13.36 10.95
N ASP A 123 -10.16 14.23 11.70
CA ASP A 123 -10.31 15.66 11.36
C ASP A 123 -8.97 16.43 11.31
N THR A 124 -7.94 15.95 12.01
CA THR A 124 -6.61 16.58 12.03
C THR A 124 -5.77 16.27 10.79
N LEU A 125 -6.15 15.26 9.99
CA LEU A 125 -5.47 14.94 8.73
C LEU A 125 -6.08 15.76 7.59
N PRO A 126 -5.29 16.58 6.86
CA PRO A 126 -5.83 17.55 5.93
C PRO A 126 -6.14 16.98 4.54
N PHE A 127 -6.39 15.68 4.43
CA PHE A 127 -6.61 14.98 3.17
C PHE A 127 -7.70 13.91 3.30
N ILE A 128 -8.36 13.58 2.19
CA ILE A 128 -9.41 12.56 2.15
C ILE A 128 -8.82 11.17 2.46
N HIS A 129 -9.42 10.45 3.39
CA HIS A 129 -9.01 9.09 3.75
C HIS A 129 -10.14 8.33 4.46
N ARG A 130 -9.94 7.04 4.67
CA ARG A 130 -10.65 6.24 5.67
C ARG A 130 -9.65 5.46 6.50
N ILE A 131 -9.92 5.35 7.79
CA ILE A 131 -9.13 4.56 8.70
C ILE A 131 -10.01 3.69 9.59
N ALA A 132 -9.53 2.48 9.88
CA ALA A 132 -10.15 1.56 10.81
C ALA A 132 -9.11 1.01 11.77
N THR A 133 -9.45 0.92 13.05
CA THR A 133 -8.64 0.22 14.04
C THR A 133 -8.96 -1.28 14.01
N LEU A 134 -7.92 -2.09 14.24
CA LEU A 134 -8.01 -3.53 14.34
C LEU A 134 -7.76 -3.91 15.80
N PRO A 135 -8.64 -4.69 16.44
CA PRO A 135 -8.45 -5.08 17.83
C PRO A 135 -7.25 -6.01 18.01
N ASP A 136 -6.66 -6.03 19.20
CA ASP A 136 -5.58 -6.96 19.53
C ASP A 136 -5.94 -8.41 19.18
N GLY A 137 -4.98 -9.12 18.56
CA GLY A 137 -5.17 -10.49 18.10
C GLY A 137 -6.13 -10.64 16.92
N PHE A 138 -6.49 -9.54 16.22
CA PHE A 138 -7.36 -9.59 15.06
C PHE A 138 -6.87 -10.57 13.99
N LEU A 139 -5.57 -10.53 13.65
CA LEU A 139 -4.97 -11.39 12.62
C LEU A 139 -4.84 -12.87 13.03
N ASP A 140 -5.04 -13.20 14.30
CA ASP A 140 -4.99 -14.58 14.80
C ASP A 140 -6.31 -15.33 14.50
N LYS A 141 -7.36 -14.62 14.11
CA LYS A 141 -8.67 -15.19 13.80
C LYS A 141 -8.66 -15.80 12.40
N SER A 142 -9.29 -16.97 12.25
CA SER A 142 -9.33 -17.69 10.98
C SER A 142 -10.06 -16.95 9.86
N ASP A 143 -11.00 -16.07 10.22
CA ASP A 143 -11.80 -15.24 9.31
C ASP A 143 -11.19 -13.85 9.07
N ALA A 144 -10.01 -13.55 9.64
CA ALA A 144 -9.36 -12.25 9.48
C ALA A 144 -9.19 -11.81 8.01
N PRO A 145 -8.79 -12.67 7.05
CA PRO A 145 -8.72 -12.27 5.64
C PRO A 145 -10.05 -11.81 5.07
N ASP A 146 -11.14 -12.53 5.36
CA ASP A 146 -12.48 -12.21 4.86
C ASP A 146 -12.99 -10.90 5.45
N VAL A 147 -12.77 -10.69 6.76
CA VAL A 147 -13.18 -9.47 7.46
C VAL A 147 -12.38 -8.25 6.96
N LEU A 148 -11.07 -8.39 6.74
CA LEU A 148 -10.27 -7.29 6.18
C LEU A 148 -10.64 -6.97 4.75
N TYR A 149 -10.94 -7.99 3.93
CA TYR A 149 -11.43 -7.76 2.58
C TYR A 149 -12.76 -7.01 2.60
N GLN A 150 -13.71 -7.40 3.46
CA GLN A 150 -14.98 -6.69 3.62
C GLN A 150 -14.78 -5.23 4.06
N LEU A 151 -13.92 -5.01 5.06
CA LEU A 151 -13.57 -3.67 5.54
C LEU A 151 -12.95 -2.81 4.43
N TYR A 152 -12.03 -3.38 3.65
CA TYR A 152 -11.44 -2.71 2.49
C TYR A 152 -12.49 -2.30 1.46
N ARG A 153 -13.44 -3.19 1.14
CA ARG A 153 -14.55 -2.88 0.23
C ARG A 153 -15.47 -1.80 0.79
N GLU A 154 -15.79 -1.85 2.07
CA GLU A 154 -16.57 -0.81 2.76
C GLU A 154 -15.85 0.55 2.72
N MET A 155 -14.54 0.58 2.95
CA MET A 155 -13.73 1.80 2.89
C MET A 155 -13.74 2.40 1.48
N LEU A 156 -13.55 1.59 0.44
CA LEU A 156 -13.65 2.03 -0.96
C LEU A 156 -15.03 2.62 -1.27
N ASP A 157 -16.10 1.90 -0.92
CA ASP A 157 -17.48 2.32 -1.19
C ASP A 157 -17.81 3.62 -0.45
N SER A 158 -17.36 3.78 0.80
CA SER A 158 -17.56 5.00 1.60
C SER A 158 -16.80 6.22 1.07
N LEU A 159 -15.81 6.00 0.20
CA LEU A 159 -15.06 7.03 -0.52
C LEU A 159 -15.55 7.22 -1.96
N GLY A 160 -16.61 6.51 -2.37
CA GLY A 160 -17.16 6.59 -3.72
C GLY A 160 -16.31 5.89 -4.79
N LEU A 161 -15.36 5.03 -4.38
CA LEU A 161 -14.43 4.33 -5.27
C LEU A 161 -15.02 3.02 -5.78
N SER A 162 -16.17 3.10 -6.46
CA SER A 162 -16.88 1.92 -6.98
C SER A 162 -16.09 1.26 -8.11
N PRO A 163 -15.88 -0.06 -8.10
CA PRO A 163 -15.07 -0.74 -9.12
C PRO A 163 -15.73 -0.76 -10.49
N ASN A 164 -14.89 -0.88 -11.52
CA ASN A 164 -15.30 -1.22 -12.88
C ASN A 164 -14.98 -2.69 -13.15
N GLU A 165 -15.97 -3.46 -13.60
CA GLU A 165 -15.74 -4.87 -13.98
C GLU A 165 -15.42 -4.97 -15.48
N HIS A 166 -14.27 -5.56 -15.81
CA HIS A 166 -13.95 -5.99 -17.16
C HIS A 166 -12.98 -7.17 -17.16
N ASP A 167 -13.15 -8.05 -18.15
CA ASP A 167 -12.37 -9.28 -18.30
C ASP A 167 -12.37 -10.19 -17.06
N GLY A 168 -13.47 -10.18 -16.30
CA GLY A 168 -13.64 -10.97 -15.08
C GLY A 168 -12.85 -10.46 -13.88
N LEU A 169 -12.26 -9.26 -13.98
CA LEU A 169 -11.50 -8.60 -12.92
C LEU A 169 -12.21 -7.31 -12.49
N LEU A 170 -12.03 -6.95 -11.22
CA LEU A 170 -12.46 -5.67 -10.68
C LEU A 170 -11.30 -4.68 -10.75
N TRP A 171 -11.52 -3.58 -11.44
CA TRP A 171 -10.54 -2.52 -11.62
C TRP A 171 -10.92 -1.31 -10.78
N GLN A 172 -9.90 -0.62 -10.29
CA GLN A 172 -10.11 0.61 -9.54
C GLN A 172 -10.76 1.68 -10.43
N SER A 173 -11.74 2.41 -9.90
CA SER A 173 -12.27 3.60 -10.57
C SER A 173 -11.40 4.83 -10.37
N PHE A 174 -10.59 4.83 -9.32
CA PHE A 174 -9.66 5.89 -8.99
C PHE A 174 -8.42 5.29 -8.30
N PRO A 175 -7.21 5.82 -8.55
CA PRO A 175 -6.00 5.37 -7.87
C PRO A 175 -6.08 5.57 -6.35
N TYR A 176 -5.46 4.67 -5.59
CA TYR A 176 -5.46 4.75 -4.13
C TYR A 176 -4.20 4.12 -3.52
N ASN A 177 -3.95 4.45 -2.27
CA ASN A 177 -3.04 3.72 -1.39
C ASN A 177 -3.83 2.97 -0.33
N LEU A 178 -3.47 1.72 -0.09
CA LEU A 178 -3.89 0.96 1.07
C LEU A 178 -2.67 0.72 1.96
N LEU A 179 -2.83 0.89 3.26
CA LEU A 179 -1.84 0.60 4.28
C LEU A 179 -2.48 -0.28 5.34
N VAL A 180 -1.78 -1.31 5.81
CA VAL A 180 -2.30 -2.27 6.79
C VAL A 180 -1.18 -2.65 7.76
N THR A 181 -1.44 -2.48 9.06
CA THR A 181 -0.63 -3.02 10.16
C THR A 181 -1.44 -4.07 10.91
N ARG A 182 -0.94 -4.54 12.05
CA ARG A 182 -1.72 -5.38 12.97
C ARG A 182 -2.83 -4.60 13.69
N ASP A 183 -2.69 -3.28 13.77
CA ASP A 183 -3.48 -2.43 14.66
C ASP A 183 -4.44 -1.51 13.89
N TRP A 184 -4.20 -1.30 12.59
CA TRP A 184 -5.04 -0.41 11.78
C TRP A 184 -4.94 -0.69 10.28
N MET A 185 -5.95 -0.21 9.55
CA MET A 185 -6.01 -0.15 8.09
C MET A 185 -6.35 1.28 7.64
N LEU A 186 -5.58 1.82 6.70
CA LEU A 186 -5.75 3.18 6.15
C LEU A 186 -5.87 3.11 4.63
N LEU A 187 -6.89 3.77 4.08
CA LEU A 187 -7.12 3.90 2.64
C LEU A 187 -7.13 5.39 2.26
N VAL A 188 -6.36 5.74 1.24
CA VAL A 188 -6.20 7.12 0.78
C VAL A 188 -6.35 7.19 -0.75
N PRO A 189 -7.37 7.88 -1.29
CA PRO A 189 -7.47 8.16 -2.72
C PRO A 189 -6.30 9.02 -3.21
N ARG A 190 -5.82 8.79 -4.44
CA ARG A 190 -4.63 9.44 -5.00
C ARG A 190 -4.93 10.13 -6.31
N SER A 191 -4.72 11.45 -6.36
CA SER A 191 -4.97 12.26 -7.56
C SER A 191 -3.73 12.42 -8.45
N ARG A 192 -2.53 12.25 -7.88
CA ARG A 192 -1.24 12.35 -8.57
C ARG A 192 -0.15 11.63 -7.79
N GLU A 193 0.89 11.19 -8.49
CA GLU A 193 2.04 10.50 -7.90
C GLU A 193 2.95 11.44 -7.10
N LYS A 194 3.08 12.71 -7.54
CA LYS A 194 4.01 13.70 -6.97
C LYS A 194 3.41 15.10 -6.84
N VAL A 195 4.00 15.88 -5.94
CA VAL A 195 3.78 17.33 -5.79
C VAL A 195 5.13 18.04 -5.71
N ASP A 196 5.31 19.10 -6.49
CA ASP A 196 6.57 19.89 -6.52
C ASP A 196 7.86 19.06 -6.65
N GLY A 197 7.78 17.99 -7.45
CA GLY A 197 8.89 17.05 -7.69
C GLY A 197 9.17 16.08 -6.54
N ILE A 198 8.32 16.04 -5.51
CA ILE A 198 8.38 15.09 -4.39
C ILE A 198 7.43 13.93 -4.71
N SER A 199 8.00 12.75 -4.91
CA SER A 199 7.24 11.50 -5.07
C SER A 199 6.62 11.09 -3.74
N VAL A 200 5.36 10.64 -3.76
CA VAL A 200 4.67 10.13 -2.58
C VAL A 200 4.08 8.76 -2.92
N ASN A 201 4.46 7.75 -2.14
CA ASN A 201 3.82 6.44 -2.13
C ASN A 201 3.13 6.21 -0.78
N SER A 202 2.60 5.01 -0.54
CA SER A 202 1.96 4.66 0.73
C SER A 202 2.78 5.03 1.98
N LEU A 203 4.10 4.83 1.99
CA LEU A 203 4.92 5.12 3.19
C LEU A 203 4.88 6.60 3.60
N GLY A 204 4.63 7.51 2.66
CA GLY A 204 4.38 8.92 2.96
C GLY A 204 3.18 9.09 3.90
N PHE A 205 2.09 8.35 3.67
CA PHE A 205 0.90 8.36 4.52
C PHE A 205 1.09 7.62 5.84
N ALA A 206 2.11 6.77 5.97
CA ALA A 206 2.57 6.25 7.27
C ALA A 206 3.43 7.26 8.04
N GLY A 207 3.71 8.44 7.46
CA GLY A 207 4.54 9.49 8.03
C GLY A 207 6.04 9.37 7.69
N SER A 208 6.41 8.54 6.71
CA SER A 208 7.78 8.37 6.24
C SER A 208 7.93 8.85 4.80
N LEU A 209 8.30 10.12 4.62
CA LEU A 209 8.56 10.72 3.31
C LEU A 209 10.02 10.49 2.91
N PHE A 210 10.23 9.80 1.77
CA PHE A 210 11.55 9.59 1.20
C PHE A 210 11.88 10.66 0.15
N VAL A 211 13.04 11.29 0.31
CA VAL A 211 13.58 12.29 -0.63
C VAL A 211 15.00 11.92 -1.00
N PHE A 212 15.36 12.14 -2.27
CA PHE A 212 16.65 11.70 -2.83
C PHE A 212 17.79 12.70 -2.63
N ASP A 213 17.49 13.96 -2.34
CA ASP A 213 18.49 15.02 -2.19
C ASP A 213 18.08 16.09 -1.16
N ASP A 214 19.07 16.89 -0.73
CA ASP A 214 18.87 17.97 0.25
C ASP A 214 17.90 19.06 -0.26
N ALA A 215 17.81 19.25 -1.57
CA ALA A 215 16.91 20.24 -2.15
C ALA A 215 15.44 19.80 -2.02
N ALA A 216 15.16 18.51 -2.25
CA ALA A 216 13.85 17.90 -2.03
C ALA A 216 13.50 17.89 -0.54
N PHE A 217 14.47 17.60 0.34
CA PHE A 217 14.27 17.72 1.78
C PHE A 217 13.87 19.14 2.19
N GLN A 218 14.58 20.16 1.68
CA GLN A 218 14.25 21.55 1.98
C GLN A 218 12.87 21.93 1.45
N ARG A 219 12.49 21.47 0.24
CA ARG A 219 11.13 21.67 -0.29
C ARG A 219 10.06 21.07 0.61
N VAL A 220 10.24 19.84 1.10
CA VAL A 220 9.30 19.21 2.06
C VAL A 220 9.18 20.06 3.32
N ARG A 221 10.29 20.62 3.83
CA ARG A 221 10.27 21.49 5.02
C ARG A 221 9.54 22.81 4.77
N ASP A 222 9.72 23.41 3.60
CA ASP A 222 9.12 24.69 3.25
C ASP A 222 7.61 24.56 3.00
N ILE A 223 7.18 23.49 2.31
CA ILE A 223 5.76 23.19 2.05
C ILE A 223 5.07 22.68 3.33
N GLY A 224 5.78 21.87 4.11
CA GLY A 224 5.27 21.13 5.25
C GLY A 224 4.76 19.73 4.85
N PRO A 225 5.09 18.68 5.62
CA PRO A 225 4.82 17.29 5.24
C PRO A 225 3.34 17.00 5.02
N MET A 226 2.46 17.55 5.85
CA MET A 226 1.01 17.36 5.70
C MET A 226 0.44 18.03 4.45
N GLN A 227 1.02 19.15 4.00
CA GLN A 227 0.62 19.80 2.74
C GLN A 227 1.16 19.04 1.53
N VAL A 228 2.33 18.42 1.64
CA VAL A 228 2.85 17.48 0.63
C VAL A 228 1.88 16.29 0.47
N LEU A 229 1.46 15.67 1.58
CA LEU A 229 0.49 14.57 1.54
C LEU A 229 -0.86 15.02 0.98
N LYS A 230 -1.37 16.18 1.40
CA LYS A 230 -2.60 16.74 0.83
C LYS A 230 -2.49 16.96 -0.68
N GLY A 231 -1.36 17.49 -1.15
CA GLY A 231 -1.15 17.84 -2.55
C GLY A 231 -1.19 16.65 -3.52
N VAL A 232 -1.11 15.41 -3.02
CA VAL A 232 -1.20 14.18 -3.82
C VAL A 232 -2.53 13.42 -3.69
N VAL A 233 -3.43 13.92 -2.85
CA VAL A 233 -4.79 13.41 -2.64
C VAL A 233 -5.77 14.30 -3.43
N GLU A 234 -6.96 13.79 -3.73
CA GLU A 234 -8.03 14.60 -4.32
C GLU A 234 -8.59 15.62 -3.30
N ASP A 235 -9.11 16.74 -3.80
CA ASP A 235 -9.76 17.78 -2.97
C ASP A 235 -11.19 17.42 -2.59
#